data_AF-A0A7S2HX70-F1
#
_entry.id   AF-A0A7S2HX70-F1
#
_cell.length_a   1.000
_cell.length_b   1.000
_cell.length_c   1.000
_cell.angle_alpha   90.00
_cell.angle_beta   90.00
_cell.angle_gamma   90.00
#
_symmetry.space_group_name_H-M   'P 1'
#
loop_
_entity.id
_entity.type
_entity.pdbx_description
1 polymer ?
#
loop_
_entity_poly.entity_id
_entity_poly.type
_entity_poly.pdbx_seq_one_letter_code
_entity_poly.pdbx_strand_id
1 'polypeptide(L)'
;HFREHHYKDHRLQLNAACFVGEIAGRAVAFTALVHTGLRWSHWAAKFVNCCPKTGRQGEDLGYAHWNFRGVLREHRTVVVPDSQGLGLGSLMADTLGHICDGMGFVLQSTTAHPTYGGYRDRSPFWLRLPSSQRERPGFACATFSHIFVGAEKSAGGVEAGRQRQLLARVGIEGSLAAVRMEPLAAEEDKP
;
A
#
# COMPACT_ATOMS: atom_id res chain seq x y z
N HIS A 1 17.92 10.12 5.62
CA HIS A 1 17.73 8.98 4.70
C HIS A 1 16.65 9.26 3.65
N PHE A 2 15.37 8.93 3.84
CA PHE A 2 14.35 9.03 2.77
C PHE A 2 13.86 10.44 2.42
N ARG A 3 14.18 11.44 3.25
CA ARG A 3 13.69 12.82 3.12
C ARG A 3 14.05 13.42 1.76
N GLU A 4 15.28 13.24 1.33
CA GLU A 4 15.85 13.85 0.11
C GLU A 4 15.32 13.21 -1.18
N HIS A 5 14.77 12.00 -1.08
CA HIS A 5 14.22 11.26 -2.21
C HIS A 5 12.72 11.49 -2.41
N HIS A 6 12.11 12.37 -1.62
CA HIS A 6 10.70 12.72 -1.77
C HIS A 6 10.52 14.02 -2.54
N TYR A 7 9.75 13.96 -3.63
CA TYR A 7 9.57 15.06 -4.58
C TYR A 7 8.56 16.15 -4.12
N LYS A 8 7.92 16.01 -2.96
CA LYS A 8 7.07 17.04 -2.33
C LYS A 8 7.58 17.40 -0.93
N ASP A 9 6.82 18.20 -0.18
CA ASP A 9 7.12 18.62 1.20
C ASP A 9 7.76 17.51 2.03
N HIS A 10 8.84 17.83 2.72
CA HIS A 10 9.60 16.90 3.54
C HIS A 10 8.92 16.59 4.88
N ARG A 11 7.94 17.39 5.31
CA ARG A 11 7.21 17.21 6.57
C ARG A 11 6.27 16.02 6.51
N LEU A 12 6.35 15.16 7.51
CA LEU A 12 5.37 14.11 7.76
C LEU A 12 4.26 14.64 8.67
N GLN A 13 3.08 14.05 8.57
CA GLN A 13 1.99 14.35 9.50
C GLN A 13 2.33 13.78 10.88
N LEU A 14 1.96 14.50 11.95
CA LEU A 14 2.31 14.13 13.33
C LEU A 14 1.69 12.79 13.76
N ASN A 15 0.55 12.40 13.18
CA ASN A 15 -0.13 11.14 13.45
C ASN A 15 0.22 10.04 12.43
N ALA A 16 1.34 10.16 11.73
CA ALA A 16 1.76 9.19 10.75
C ALA A 16 2.46 7.99 11.41
N ALA A 17 1.95 6.78 11.16
CA ALA A 17 2.66 5.55 11.43
C ALA A 17 3.64 5.28 10.28
N CYS A 18 4.92 5.09 10.58
CA CYS A 18 5.97 4.98 9.58
C CYS A 18 6.54 3.57 9.52
N PHE A 19 6.76 3.07 8.31
CA PHE A 19 7.27 1.74 8.04
C PHE A 19 8.48 1.83 7.12
N VAL A 20 9.48 0.99 7.39
CA VAL A 20 10.72 0.90 6.63
C VAL A 20 10.86 -0.52 6.10
N GLY A 21 11.16 -0.63 4.81
CA GLY A 21 11.57 -1.87 4.18
C GLY A 21 13.09 -1.93 4.12
N GLU A 22 13.66 -3.03 4.60
CA GLU A 22 15.10 -3.26 4.65
C GLU A 22 15.50 -4.47 3.79
N ILE A 23 16.65 -4.37 3.15
CA ILE A 23 17.32 -5.47 2.46
C ILE A 23 18.74 -5.54 2.99
N ALA A 24 19.13 -6.68 3.56
CA ALA A 24 20.45 -6.90 4.17
C ALA A 24 20.83 -5.79 5.19
N GLY A 25 19.86 -5.39 6.04
CA GLY A 25 20.04 -4.34 7.04
C GLY A 25 20.10 -2.91 6.48
N ARG A 26 19.95 -2.72 5.17
CA ARG A 26 19.89 -1.40 4.54
C ARG A 26 18.44 -0.99 4.28
N ALA A 27 18.05 0.18 4.78
CA ALA A 27 16.76 0.79 4.50
C ALA A 27 16.65 1.20 3.01
N VAL A 28 15.76 0.55 2.27
CA VAL A 28 15.57 0.74 0.81
C VAL A 28 14.20 1.29 0.45
N ALA A 29 13.20 1.10 1.31
CA ALA A 29 11.85 1.61 1.09
C ALA A 29 11.28 2.22 2.37
N PHE A 30 10.38 3.18 2.20
CA PHE A 30 9.67 3.84 3.28
C PHE A 30 8.23 4.07 2.86
N THR A 31 7.29 3.78 3.75
CA THR A 31 5.89 4.17 3.58
C THR A 31 5.35 4.69 4.90
N ALA A 32 4.61 5.80 4.86
CA ALA A 32 3.84 6.23 6.02
C ALA A 32 2.34 6.05 5.81
N LEU A 33 1.62 5.81 6.89
CA LEU A 33 0.18 5.67 6.96
C LEU A 33 -0.39 6.73 7.89
N VAL A 34 -1.52 7.32 7.52
CA VAL A 34 -2.20 8.34 8.32
C VAL A 34 -3.61 7.88 8.64
N HIS A 35 -4.00 8.00 9.90
CA HIS A 35 -5.38 7.77 10.31
C HIS A 35 -6.30 8.90 9.83
N THR A 36 -7.36 8.57 9.09
CA THR A 36 -8.28 9.58 8.54
C THR A 36 -9.25 10.13 9.57
N GLY A 37 -9.37 9.47 10.73
CA GLY A 37 -10.38 9.78 11.75
C GLY A 37 -11.78 9.28 11.41
N LEU A 38 -11.97 8.67 10.24
CA LEU A 38 -13.25 8.19 9.76
C LEU A 38 -13.33 6.66 9.87
N ARG A 39 -14.54 6.18 10.19
CA ARG A 39 -14.92 4.78 10.00
C ARG A 39 -15.30 4.53 8.55
N TRP A 40 -15.23 3.28 8.13
CA TRP A 40 -15.60 2.85 6.77
C TRP A 40 -16.98 3.34 6.34
N SER A 41 -18.01 3.21 7.19
CA SER A 41 -19.37 3.64 6.87
C SER A 41 -19.47 5.13 6.50
N HIS A 42 -18.82 5.98 7.30
CA HIS A 42 -18.78 7.43 7.09
C HIS A 42 -17.88 7.81 5.90
N TRP A 43 -16.78 7.08 5.71
CA TRP A 43 -15.86 7.29 4.61
C TRP A 43 -16.49 6.91 3.27
N ALA A 44 -17.15 5.74 3.19
CA ALA A 44 -17.79 5.22 1.99
C ALA A 44 -18.94 6.13 1.52
N ALA A 45 -19.76 6.63 2.46
CA ALA A 45 -20.83 7.58 2.15
C ALA A 45 -20.33 8.86 1.44
N LYS A 46 -19.12 9.36 1.77
CA LYS A 46 -18.52 10.52 1.10
C LYS A 46 -18.16 10.26 -0.37
N PHE A 47 -17.83 9.02 -0.73
CA PHE A 47 -17.52 8.64 -2.11
C PHE A 47 -18.78 8.36 -2.93
N VAL A 48 -19.83 7.84 -2.30
CA VAL A 48 -21.12 7.60 -2.97
C VAL A 48 -21.76 8.91 -3.41
N ASN A 49 -21.69 9.96 -2.59
CA ASN A 49 -22.25 11.28 -2.94
C ASN A 49 -21.52 11.99 -4.12
N CYS A 50 -20.38 11.48 -4.58
CA CYS A 50 -19.68 12.01 -5.76
C CYS A 50 -20.10 11.34 -7.09
N CYS A 51 -21.06 10.41 -7.05
CA CYS A 51 -21.66 9.77 -8.22
C CYS A 51 -23.19 9.94 -8.19
N PRO A 52 -23.75 11.00 -8.80
CA PRO A 52 -25.20 11.23 -8.81
C PRO A 52 -26.00 10.20 -9.65
N LYS A 53 -25.35 9.24 -10.31
CA LYS A 53 -25.99 8.37 -11.32
C LYS A 53 -26.25 6.92 -10.87
N THR A 54 -25.80 6.50 -9.70
CA THR A 54 -26.11 5.15 -9.19
C THR A 54 -26.58 5.29 -7.75
N GLY A 55 -27.90 5.32 -7.57
CA GLY A 55 -28.55 5.45 -6.27
C GLY A 55 -28.41 4.21 -5.38
N ARG A 56 -27.18 3.75 -5.10
CA ARG A 56 -26.92 2.69 -4.14
C ARG A 56 -25.83 3.12 -3.16
N GLN A 57 -26.30 3.29 -1.94
CA GLN A 57 -25.61 3.86 -0.79
C GLN A 57 -24.70 2.82 -0.14
N GLY A 58 -23.38 2.91 -0.28
CA GLY A 58 -22.39 2.15 0.53
C GLY A 58 -22.35 0.63 0.30
N GLU A 59 -23.43 0.03 -0.17
CA GLU A 59 -23.61 -1.36 -0.60
C GLU A 59 -22.89 -1.64 -1.93
N ASP A 60 -22.62 -0.61 -2.74
CA ASP A 60 -22.05 -0.73 -4.09
C ASP A 60 -20.60 -1.22 -4.13
N LEU A 61 -19.80 -1.00 -3.08
CA LEU A 61 -18.46 -1.60 -3.00
C LEU A 61 -18.51 -3.03 -2.47
N GLY A 62 -19.64 -3.44 -1.88
CA GLY A 62 -19.90 -4.79 -1.44
C GLY A 62 -19.41 -5.16 -0.05
N TYR A 63 -18.71 -4.28 0.70
CA TYR A 63 -18.09 -4.61 2.01
C TYR A 63 -18.82 -3.98 3.20
N ALA A 64 -20.11 -4.28 3.38
CA ALA A 64 -20.93 -3.69 4.44
C ALA A 64 -20.45 -4.08 5.86
N HIS A 65 -19.88 -5.27 6.02
CA HIS A 65 -19.35 -5.76 7.30
C HIS A 65 -18.12 -4.98 7.80
N TRP A 66 -17.54 -4.09 7.00
CA TRP A 66 -16.45 -3.21 7.41
C TRP A 66 -16.89 -1.94 8.12
N ASN A 67 -18.19 -1.68 8.28
CA ASN A 67 -18.73 -0.41 8.79
C ASN A 67 -18.08 0.13 10.08
N PHE A 68 -17.53 -0.74 10.93
CA PHE A 68 -16.88 -0.36 12.19
C PHE A 68 -15.36 -0.16 12.08
N ARG A 69 -14.74 -0.61 10.99
CA ARG A 69 -13.30 -0.51 10.75
C ARG A 69 -12.90 0.95 10.53
N GLY A 70 -11.78 1.36 11.13
CA GLY A 70 -11.16 2.66 10.85
C GLY A 70 -10.49 2.68 9.48
N VAL A 71 -10.40 3.85 8.85
CA VAL A 71 -9.72 4.00 7.56
C VAL A 71 -8.36 4.66 7.74
N LEU A 72 -7.32 3.94 7.32
CA LEU A 72 -5.97 4.45 7.17
C LEU A 72 -5.74 4.86 5.71
N ARG A 73 -4.97 5.93 5.50
CA ARG A 73 -4.57 6.37 4.16
C ARG A 73 -3.07 6.25 4.01
N GLU A 74 -2.65 5.58 2.94
CA GLU A 74 -1.25 5.60 2.50
C GLU A 74 -0.82 7.04 2.24
N HIS A 75 0.24 7.45 2.92
CA HIS A 75 0.80 8.78 2.87
C HIS A 75 2.30 8.65 2.61
N ARG A 76 2.70 8.89 1.36
CA ARG A 76 4.10 8.85 0.91
C ARG A 76 4.69 7.43 0.97
N THR A 77 4.94 6.89 -0.21
CA THR A 77 5.80 5.71 -0.42
C THR A 77 7.02 6.16 -1.21
N VAL A 78 8.21 5.86 -0.68
CA VAL A 78 9.52 6.23 -1.25
C VAL A 78 10.34 4.96 -1.35
N VAL A 79 11.00 4.78 -2.50
CA VAL A 79 12.01 3.75 -2.70
C VAL A 79 13.29 4.49 -3.11
N VAL A 80 14.41 4.15 -2.48
CA VAL A 80 15.70 4.77 -2.80
C VAL A 80 16.04 4.54 -4.27
N PRO A 81 16.69 5.50 -4.97
CA PRO A 81 16.93 5.43 -6.41
C PRO A 81 17.52 4.08 -6.87
N ASP A 82 18.55 3.58 -6.19
CA ASP A 82 19.25 2.33 -6.53
C ASP A 82 18.36 1.07 -6.44
N SER A 83 17.20 1.18 -5.81
CA SER A 83 16.27 0.06 -5.61
C SER A 83 14.92 0.30 -6.28
N GLN A 84 14.79 1.37 -7.08
CA GLN A 84 13.62 1.62 -7.91
C GLN A 84 13.54 0.60 -9.05
N GLY A 85 12.34 0.39 -9.59
CA GLY A 85 12.09 -0.60 -10.65
C GLY A 85 11.96 -2.05 -10.17
N LEU A 86 12.42 -2.38 -8.96
CA LEU A 86 12.35 -3.73 -8.37
C LEU A 86 10.97 -4.13 -7.81
N GLY A 87 9.95 -3.28 -7.98
CA GLY A 87 8.61 -3.53 -7.45
C GLY A 87 8.45 -3.36 -5.93
N LEU A 88 9.47 -2.85 -5.21
CA LEU A 88 9.46 -2.68 -3.76
C LEU A 88 8.30 -1.80 -3.26
N GLY A 89 7.93 -0.75 -3.99
CA GLY A 89 6.79 0.09 -3.62
C GLY A 89 5.46 -0.69 -3.64
N SER A 90 5.28 -1.57 -4.63
CA SER A 90 4.08 -2.42 -4.75
C SER A 90 4.05 -3.49 -3.67
N LEU A 91 5.21 -4.05 -3.34
CA LEU A 91 5.34 -4.98 -2.23
C LEU A 91 5.03 -4.29 -0.89
N MET A 92 5.60 -3.12 -0.61
CA MET A 92 5.30 -2.33 0.58
C MET A 92 3.80 -2.07 0.73
N ALA A 93 3.11 -1.68 -0.34
CA ALA A 93 1.67 -1.43 -0.30
C ALA A 93 0.87 -2.67 0.09
N ASP A 94 1.20 -3.83 -0.49
CA ASP A 94 0.52 -5.09 -0.18
C ASP A 94 0.81 -5.58 1.24
N THR A 95 2.07 -5.50 1.67
CA THR A 95 2.48 -5.86 3.04
C THR A 95 1.77 -4.99 4.06
N LEU A 96 1.74 -3.67 3.85
CA LEU A 96 1.04 -2.77 4.74
C LEU A 96 -0.47 -2.94 4.68
N GLY A 97 -1.03 -3.23 3.50
CA GLY A 97 -2.43 -3.61 3.35
C GLY A 97 -2.78 -4.82 4.20
N HIS A 98 -1.96 -5.87 4.13
CA HIS A 98 -2.13 -7.09 4.90
C HIS A 98 -2.02 -6.85 6.42
N ILE A 99 -1.02 -6.06 6.85
CA ILE A 99 -0.85 -5.69 8.26
C ILE A 99 -2.06 -4.87 8.75
N CYS A 100 -2.52 -3.89 7.97
CA CYS A 100 -3.68 -3.07 8.33
C CYS A 100 -4.95 -3.88 8.45
N ASP A 101 -5.18 -4.80 7.52
CA ASP A 101 -6.33 -5.72 7.53
C ASP A 101 -6.31 -6.61 8.79
N GLY A 102 -5.15 -7.17 9.15
CA GLY A 102 -4.97 -7.93 10.39
C GLY A 102 -5.20 -7.12 11.67
N MET A 103 -4.97 -5.80 11.62
CA MET A 103 -5.28 -4.87 12.72
C MET A 103 -6.75 -4.37 12.70
N GLY A 104 -7.57 -4.79 11.73
CA GLY A 104 -8.96 -4.35 11.61
C GLY A 104 -9.14 -2.95 11.00
N PHE A 105 -8.15 -2.44 10.26
CA PHE A 105 -8.22 -1.19 9.51
C PHE A 105 -8.39 -1.43 8.02
N VAL A 106 -9.07 -0.51 7.34
CA VAL A 106 -9.11 -0.47 5.87
C VAL A 106 -8.03 0.47 5.38
N LEU A 107 -7.16 -0.01 4.49
CA LEU A 107 -6.12 0.80 3.86
C LEU A 107 -6.62 1.40 2.54
N GLN A 108 -6.70 2.72 2.47
CA GLN A 108 -6.88 3.47 1.23
C GLN A 108 -5.51 3.89 0.68
N SER A 109 -5.31 3.73 -0.63
CA SER A 109 -4.16 4.32 -1.32
C SER A 109 -4.60 5.20 -2.48
N THR A 110 -3.93 6.34 -2.65
CA THR A 110 -4.08 7.21 -3.81
C THR A 110 -2.72 7.61 -4.35
N THR A 111 -2.51 7.48 -5.65
CA THR A 111 -1.25 7.82 -6.32
C THR A 111 -1.47 8.51 -7.66
N ALA A 112 -0.55 9.38 -8.04
CA ALA A 112 -0.47 9.95 -9.39
C ALA A 112 0.44 9.12 -10.31
N HIS A 113 1.20 8.16 -9.76
CA HIS A 113 2.20 7.40 -10.51
C HIS A 113 1.55 6.28 -11.35
N PRO A 114 1.61 6.33 -12.70
CA PRO A 114 0.86 5.41 -13.56
C PRO A 114 1.21 3.94 -13.35
N THR A 115 2.49 3.59 -13.24
CA THR A 115 2.91 2.19 -13.02
C THR A 115 2.42 1.65 -11.68
N TYR A 116 2.35 2.54 -10.67
CA TYR A 116 1.99 2.15 -9.31
C TYR A 116 0.47 2.01 -9.17
N GLY A 117 -0.29 2.92 -9.78
CA GLY A 117 -1.73 2.82 -9.89
C GLY A 117 -2.18 1.66 -10.79
N GLY A 118 -1.56 1.50 -11.95
CA GLY A 118 -1.86 0.42 -12.89
C GLY A 118 -1.54 -0.96 -12.34
N TYR A 119 -0.53 -1.08 -11.45
CA TYR A 119 -0.30 -2.28 -10.67
C TYR A 119 -1.54 -2.66 -9.84
N ARG A 120 -2.13 -1.70 -9.12
CA ARG A 120 -3.31 -1.94 -8.28
C ARG A 120 -4.56 -2.25 -9.12
N ASP A 121 -4.69 -1.66 -10.30
CA ASP A 121 -5.77 -1.99 -11.23
C ASP A 121 -5.73 -3.47 -11.68
N ARG A 122 -4.55 -4.10 -11.71
CA ARG A 122 -4.38 -5.51 -12.08
C ARG A 122 -4.35 -6.47 -10.88
N SER A 123 -4.20 -5.95 -9.66
CA SER A 123 -4.00 -6.78 -8.48
C SER A 123 -5.33 -7.24 -7.89
N PRO A 124 -5.50 -8.53 -7.57
CA PRO A 124 -6.75 -9.03 -6.96
C PRO A 124 -6.94 -8.55 -5.51
N PHE A 125 -5.90 -7.98 -4.89
CA PHE A 125 -5.94 -7.49 -3.51
C PHE A 125 -6.41 -6.04 -3.39
N TRP A 126 -6.59 -5.34 -4.52
CA TRP A 126 -6.94 -3.94 -4.54
C TRP A 126 -8.24 -3.72 -5.31
N LEU A 127 -9.18 -3.03 -4.67
CA LEU A 127 -10.41 -2.60 -5.31
C LEU A 127 -10.27 -1.16 -5.77
N ARG A 128 -10.49 -0.93 -7.07
CA ARG A 128 -10.51 0.41 -7.66
C ARG A 128 -11.73 1.19 -7.18
N LEU A 129 -11.51 2.43 -6.74
CA LEU A 129 -12.58 3.33 -6.32
C LEU A 129 -13.16 4.12 -7.52
N PRO A 130 -14.44 4.55 -7.46
CA PRO A 130 -15.04 5.38 -8.52
C PRO A 130 -14.35 6.73 -8.76
N SER A 131 -13.59 7.20 -7.77
CA SER A 131 -12.78 8.43 -7.84
C SER A 131 -11.43 8.23 -8.54
N SER A 132 -11.09 6.99 -8.93
CA SER A 132 -9.87 6.64 -9.66
C SER A 132 -9.94 7.12 -11.11
N GLN A 133 -8.77 7.38 -11.70
CA GLN A 133 -8.55 7.85 -13.08
C GLN A 133 -9.27 9.16 -13.41
N ARG A 134 -9.61 9.97 -12.39
CA ARG A 134 -10.13 11.33 -12.57
C ARG A 134 -9.00 12.34 -12.47
N GLU A 135 -9.02 13.33 -13.35
CA GLU A 135 -8.22 14.55 -13.20
C GLU A 135 -8.75 15.34 -12.01
N ARG A 136 -7.86 15.76 -11.13
CA ARG A 136 -8.22 16.56 -9.96
C ARG A 136 -7.82 18.01 -10.20
N PRO A 137 -8.64 18.99 -9.81
CA PRO A 137 -8.25 20.40 -9.88
C PRO A 137 -6.88 20.61 -9.21
N GLY A 138 -5.94 21.23 -9.92
CA GLY A 138 -4.57 21.45 -9.45
C GLY A 138 -3.59 20.29 -9.69
N PHE A 139 -4.01 19.20 -10.34
CA PHE A 139 -3.12 18.12 -10.78
C PHE A 139 -3.08 18.07 -12.31
N ALA A 140 -1.88 18.02 -12.88
CA ALA A 140 -1.67 17.85 -14.32
C ALA A 140 -1.85 16.40 -14.81
N CYS A 141 -2.31 15.49 -13.94
CA CYS A 141 -2.42 14.06 -14.26
C CYS A 141 -3.59 13.40 -13.53
N ALA A 142 -4.13 12.34 -14.14
CA ALA A 142 -5.12 11.48 -13.52
C ALA A 142 -4.55 10.79 -12.26
N THR A 143 -5.39 10.63 -11.25
CA THR A 143 -5.02 9.97 -9.99
C THR A 143 -5.66 8.60 -9.87
N PHE A 144 -4.90 7.61 -9.42
CA PHE A 144 -5.35 6.25 -9.16
C PHE A 144 -5.72 6.11 -7.69
N SER A 145 -6.93 5.63 -7.40
CA SER A 145 -7.46 5.53 -6.04
C SER A 145 -8.04 4.14 -5.79
N HIS A 146 -7.55 3.48 -4.74
CA HIS A 146 -7.85 2.09 -4.43
C HIS A 146 -8.02 1.88 -2.92
N ILE A 147 -8.72 0.81 -2.56
CA ILE A 147 -8.72 0.25 -1.21
C ILE A 147 -8.12 -1.15 -1.24
N PHE A 148 -7.43 -1.52 -0.17
CA PHE A 148 -6.96 -2.88 0.01
C PHE A 148 -8.12 -3.76 0.48
N VAL A 149 -8.37 -4.84 -0.24
CA VAL A 149 -9.38 -5.87 0.10
C VAL A 149 -8.73 -7.19 0.48
N GLY A 150 -7.43 -7.35 0.23
CA GLY A 150 -6.70 -8.56 0.57
C GLY A 150 -7.35 -9.81 -0.01
N ALA A 151 -7.55 -10.82 0.82
CA ALA A 151 -8.25 -12.06 0.47
C ALA A 151 -9.75 -12.05 0.78
N GLU A 152 -10.27 -10.94 1.29
CA GLU A 152 -11.65 -10.84 1.75
C GLU A 152 -12.63 -10.70 0.58
N LYS A 153 -13.78 -11.38 0.68
CA LYS A 153 -14.88 -11.25 -0.29
C LYS A 153 -15.80 -10.11 0.13
N SER A 154 -16.50 -9.53 -0.84
CA SER A 154 -17.53 -8.52 -0.58
C SER A 154 -18.58 -9.01 0.43
N ALA A 155 -19.18 -10.18 0.19
CA ALA A 155 -20.17 -10.78 1.11
C ALA A 155 -19.59 -11.24 2.48
N GLY A 156 -18.31 -10.99 2.74
CA GLY A 156 -17.58 -11.47 3.91
C GLY A 156 -16.91 -12.83 3.69
N GLY A 157 -16.03 -13.17 4.63
CA GLY A 157 -15.22 -14.38 4.58
C GLY A 157 -14.01 -14.26 3.66
N VAL A 158 -13.15 -15.28 3.69
CA VAL A 158 -11.84 -15.29 3.02
C VAL A 158 -11.86 -16.21 1.81
N GLU A 159 -11.33 -15.75 0.69
CA GLU A 159 -11.06 -16.57 -0.48
C GLU A 159 -9.70 -17.26 -0.35
N ALA A 160 -9.69 -18.57 -0.12
CA ALA A 160 -8.47 -19.32 0.18
C ALA A 160 -7.38 -19.22 -0.90
N GLY A 161 -7.77 -19.20 -2.18
CA GLY A 161 -6.82 -19.03 -3.30
C GLY A 161 -6.11 -17.68 -3.25
N ARG A 162 -6.90 -16.60 -3.07
CA ARG A 162 -6.39 -15.23 -2.94
C ARG A 162 -5.56 -15.07 -1.67
N GLN A 163 -5.94 -15.70 -0.57
CA GLN A 163 -5.16 -15.72 0.67
C GLN A 163 -3.79 -16.35 0.46
N ARG A 164 -3.71 -17.51 -0.21
CA ARG A 164 -2.42 -18.15 -0.53
C ARG A 164 -1.56 -17.25 -1.41
N GLN A 165 -2.14 -16.61 -2.42
CA GLN A 165 -1.41 -15.69 -3.30
C GLN A 165 -0.88 -14.47 -2.52
N LEU A 166 -1.68 -13.92 -1.61
CA LEU A 166 -1.28 -12.80 -0.76
C LEU A 166 -0.12 -13.21 0.15
N LEU A 167 -0.26 -14.33 0.86
CA LEU A 167 0.78 -14.84 1.76
C LEU A 167 2.08 -15.16 1.02
N ALA A 168 2.02 -15.79 -0.16
CA ALA A 168 3.20 -16.05 -0.98
C ALA A 168 3.90 -14.77 -1.45
N ARG A 169 3.15 -13.66 -1.55
CA ARG A 169 3.68 -12.37 -1.99
C ARG A 169 4.31 -11.57 -0.85
N VAL A 170 3.67 -11.54 0.33
CA VAL A 170 4.13 -10.75 1.48
C VAL A 170 5.07 -11.54 2.39
N GLY A 171 4.95 -12.86 2.40
CA GLY A 171 5.84 -13.80 3.09
C GLY A 171 7.09 -14.06 2.27
N ILE A 172 7.93 -13.04 2.11
CA ILE A 172 9.25 -13.21 1.51
C ILE A 172 10.19 -13.70 2.60
N GLU A 173 10.29 -15.01 2.74
CA GLU A 173 11.39 -15.61 3.48
C GLU A 173 12.65 -15.55 2.60
N GLY A 174 13.70 -14.91 3.11
CA GLY A 174 14.96 -14.73 2.38
C GLY A 174 15.65 -16.08 2.15
N SER A 175 15.46 -16.68 0.98
CA SER A 175 16.18 -17.89 0.53
C SER A 175 17.72 -17.70 0.49
N LEU A 176 18.21 -16.46 0.50
CA LEU A 176 19.65 -16.16 0.58
C LEU A 176 20.25 -16.30 1.99
N ALA A 177 19.46 -16.51 3.05
CA ALA A 177 20.01 -16.85 4.37
C ALA A 177 20.73 -18.23 4.38
N ALA A 178 20.52 -19.05 3.34
CA ALA A 178 21.28 -20.27 3.11
C ALA A 178 22.60 -20.05 2.37
N VAL A 179 22.83 -18.86 1.78
CA VAL A 179 24.11 -18.50 1.18
C VAL A 179 24.95 -17.86 2.28
N ARG A 180 25.75 -18.69 2.96
CA ARG A 180 26.84 -18.21 3.81
C ARG A 180 27.68 -17.23 2.99
N MET A 181 27.64 -15.96 3.36
CA MET A 181 28.69 -15.03 2.98
C MET A 181 29.93 -15.49 3.76
N GLU A 182 30.74 -16.36 3.14
CA GLU A 182 32.10 -16.56 3.60
C GLU A 182 32.77 -15.18 3.66
N PRO A 183 33.39 -14.79 4.78
CA PRO A 183 34.06 -13.51 4.86
C PRO A 183 35.11 -13.45 3.76
N LEU A 184 35.14 -12.35 2.99
CA LEU A 184 36.28 -12.06 2.14
C LEU A 184 37.51 -12.10 3.05
N ALA A 185 38.36 -13.10 2.83
CA ALA A 185 39.63 -13.21 3.53
C ALA A 185 40.36 -11.88 3.34
N ALA A 186 40.69 -11.24 4.46
CA ALA A 186 41.58 -10.12 4.47
C ALA A 186 42.89 -10.58 3.82
N GLU A 187 43.28 -9.93 2.72
CA GLU A 187 44.61 -10.04 2.18
C GLU A 187 45.57 -9.54 3.26
N GLU A 188 46.21 -10.49 3.95
CA GLU A 188 47.33 -10.20 4.84
C GLU A 188 48.46 -9.63 4.00
N ASP A 189 48.67 -8.33 4.17
CA ASP A 189 49.85 -7.60 3.72
C ASP A 189 51.08 -8.27 4.37
N LYS A 190 51.85 -9.01 3.54
CA LYS A 190 53.11 -9.62 3.97
C LYS A 190 54.21 -8.56 3.96
N PRO A 191 55.12 -8.60 4.95
CA PRO A 191 56.13 -7.56 5.19
C PRO A 191 57.19 -7.45 4.08
#